data_AF-E3NBG1-F1
#
_entry.id   AF-E3NBG1-F1
#
_cell.length_a   1.000
_cell.length_b   1.000
_cell.length_c   1.000
_cell.angle_alpha   90.00
_cell.angle_beta   90.00
_cell.angle_gamma   90.00
#
_symmetry.space_group_name_H-M   'P 1'
#
loop_
_entity.id
_entity.type
_entity.pdbx_description
1 polymer ?
#
loop_
_entity_poly.entity_id
_entity_poly.type
_entity_poly.pdbx_seq_one_letter_code
_entity_poly.pdbx_strand_id
1 'polypeptide(L)'
;MTNIPSNSPIDIRALVLYDIHQWKTTKNSYKNYEKMCEVMRNETISYEEYESFFNKFLEESYYSTRDKSSTDIPIPDIRGCILSNVINGKSAEKSIEDLCNAFKHHKIDKEDHDYWFKRFENGHLFNRVMFSDFPEDVFAEIVGKCDIKSYFNLRNVSFGLRTIIDQLAPPCTAIEVTCGHTGIKFLVNRSVLADSHFLEKANRNQPMEAFEKRIPESLTLLLRNRKLRLKYFTFYSFYSDQETHSYIKTVINLLNSSSRKIYVENCSIGVGSTEDLIGILQCLKPGTLEKIYLTGHFARIDINKIVEMVQWKQAKHLESEDLVLPSIEHLLHFSTVEASVVSSSLEDVIQLCEALSKSPSKAINFESFTLETESETQMDTAVKSVLNLQPTASPQIYSIPNTNLVIQFECPYRWNWNLQVLKIYKN
;
A
#
# COMPACT_ATOMS: atom_id res chain seq x y z
N MET A 1 -30.76 47.34 -16.59
CA MET A 1 -30.26 46.29 -15.68
C MET A 1 -28.75 46.22 -15.85
N THR A 2 -28.00 46.97 -15.05
CA THR A 2 -26.54 46.81 -14.95
C THR A 2 -26.29 45.51 -14.18
N ASN A 3 -25.79 44.50 -14.88
CA ASN A 3 -25.37 43.25 -14.25
C ASN A 3 -24.20 43.56 -13.33
N ILE A 4 -24.25 43.06 -12.09
CA ILE A 4 -23.12 43.05 -11.15
C ILE A 4 -21.92 42.46 -11.91
N PRO A 5 -20.69 43.00 -11.76
CA PRO A 5 -19.52 42.44 -12.42
C PRO A 5 -19.42 40.94 -12.12
N SER A 6 -19.67 40.10 -13.13
CA SER A 6 -19.81 38.65 -12.96
C SER A 6 -18.53 37.94 -12.50
N ASN A 7 -17.41 38.67 -12.47
CA ASN A 7 -16.07 38.14 -12.22
C ASN A 7 -15.45 38.63 -10.90
N SER A 8 -16.17 39.41 -10.07
CA SER A 8 -15.66 39.84 -8.76
C SER A 8 -15.89 38.73 -7.72
N PRO A 9 -14.86 38.27 -6.98
CA PRO A 9 -15.03 37.36 -5.85
C PRO A 9 -15.71 38.03 -4.64
N ILE A 10 -15.81 39.36 -4.66
CA ILE A 10 -16.58 40.13 -3.67
C ILE A 10 -18.01 40.28 -4.17
N ASP A 11 -18.96 39.86 -3.35
CA ASP A 11 -20.35 40.27 -3.45
C ASP A 11 -20.48 41.75 -3.04
N ILE A 12 -20.49 42.64 -4.04
CA ILE A 12 -20.57 44.10 -3.84
C ILE A 12 -21.84 44.47 -3.09
N ARG A 13 -22.95 43.75 -3.29
CA ARG A 13 -24.20 44.01 -2.59
C ARG A 13 -24.07 43.70 -1.10
N ALA A 14 -23.49 42.55 -0.76
CA ALA A 14 -23.19 42.19 0.63
C ALA A 14 -22.32 43.25 1.31
N LEU A 15 -21.22 43.63 0.65
CA LEU A 15 -20.26 44.60 1.16
C LEU A 15 -20.91 45.97 1.40
N VAL A 16 -21.68 46.48 0.44
CA VAL A 16 -22.36 47.77 0.55
C VAL A 16 -23.40 47.77 1.67
N LEU A 17 -24.26 46.75 1.75
CA LEU A 17 -25.26 46.64 2.81
C LEU A 17 -24.60 46.60 4.20
N TYR A 18 -23.49 45.87 4.31
CA TYR A 18 -22.69 45.83 5.52
C TYR A 18 -22.11 47.22 5.85
N ASP A 19 -21.50 47.90 4.87
CA ASP A 19 -20.88 49.20 5.05
C ASP A 19 -21.91 50.30 5.38
N ILE A 20 -23.13 50.24 4.83
CA ILE A 20 -24.28 51.09 5.20
C ILE A 20 -24.66 50.85 6.66
N HIS A 21 -24.78 49.60 7.10
CA HIS A 21 -25.08 49.27 8.50
C HIS A 21 -23.97 49.77 9.45
N GLN A 22 -22.72 49.79 8.98
CA GLN A 22 -21.58 50.35 9.70
C GLN A 22 -21.48 51.88 9.59
N TRP A 23 -22.51 52.54 9.04
CA TRP A 23 -22.60 54.00 8.87
C TRP A 23 -21.46 54.60 8.04
N LYS A 24 -20.91 53.83 7.09
CA LYS A 24 -19.91 54.35 6.16
C LYS A 24 -20.58 55.18 5.07
N THR A 25 -19.94 56.29 4.71
CA THR A 25 -20.31 57.09 3.52
C THR A 25 -19.92 56.35 2.25
N THR A 26 -20.58 56.63 1.13
CA THR A 26 -20.24 56.08 -0.20
C THR A 26 -18.74 56.20 -0.51
N LYS A 27 -18.15 57.37 -0.21
CA LYS A 27 -16.71 57.62 -0.39
C LYS A 27 -15.82 56.72 0.47
N ASN A 28 -16.19 56.50 1.73
CA ASN A 28 -15.43 55.63 2.63
C ASN A 28 -15.60 54.14 2.27
N SER A 29 -16.81 53.76 1.86
CA SER A 29 -17.13 52.43 1.33
C SER A 29 -16.32 52.12 0.07
N TYR A 30 -16.24 53.07 -0.87
CA TYR A 30 -15.44 52.93 -2.09
C TYR A 30 -13.94 52.83 -1.79
N LYS A 31 -13.38 53.70 -0.94
CA LYS A 31 -11.96 53.61 -0.54
C LYS A 31 -11.61 52.27 0.09
N ASN A 32 -12.54 51.68 0.85
CA ASN A 32 -12.36 50.36 1.43
C ASN A 32 -12.39 49.27 0.35
N TYR A 33 -13.34 49.35 -0.58
CA TYR A 33 -13.42 48.47 -1.74
C TYR A 33 -12.15 48.54 -2.63
N GLU A 34 -11.61 49.74 -2.89
CA GLU A 34 -10.34 49.91 -3.64
C GLU A 34 -9.19 49.15 -2.96
N LYS A 35 -9.04 49.29 -1.64
CA LYS A 35 -8.03 48.56 -0.86
C LYS A 35 -8.22 47.05 -0.97
N MET A 36 -9.47 46.57 -0.93
CA MET A 36 -9.75 45.14 -1.11
C MET A 36 -9.34 44.65 -2.50
N CYS A 37 -9.64 45.42 -3.55
CA CYS A 37 -9.22 45.10 -4.92
C CYS A 37 -7.70 45.11 -5.07
N GLU A 38 -6.99 46.05 -4.43
CA GLU A 38 -5.53 46.09 -4.40
C GLU A 38 -4.93 44.82 -3.76
N VAL A 39 -5.45 44.39 -2.60
CA VAL A 39 -5.03 43.16 -1.92
C VAL A 39 -5.26 41.93 -2.80
N MET A 40 -6.36 41.89 -3.55
CA MET A 40 -6.67 40.78 -4.46
C MET A 40 -5.95 40.88 -5.82
N ARG A 41 -5.32 42.02 -6.14
CA ARG A 41 -4.78 42.35 -7.47
C ARG A 41 -5.84 42.30 -8.58
N ASN A 42 -7.06 42.73 -8.26
CA ASN A 42 -8.18 42.82 -9.20
C ASN A 42 -8.39 44.25 -9.68
N GLU A 43 -8.96 44.39 -10.88
CA GLU A 43 -9.40 45.68 -11.40
C GLU A 43 -10.58 46.22 -10.56
N THR A 44 -10.54 47.52 -10.28
CA THR A 44 -11.62 48.25 -9.59
C THR A 44 -12.63 48.75 -10.61
N ILE A 45 -13.93 48.66 -10.28
CA ILE A 45 -14.93 49.46 -10.98
C ILE A 45 -14.77 50.95 -10.67
N SER A 46 -15.30 51.82 -11.54
CA SER A 46 -15.21 53.26 -11.35
C SER A 46 -15.99 53.71 -10.11
N TYR A 47 -15.64 54.88 -9.56
CA TYR A 47 -16.36 55.45 -8.42
C TYR A 47 -17.85 55.68 -8.76
N GLU A 48 -18.14 56.18 -9.97
CA GLU A 48 -19.51 56.44 -10.43
C GLU A 48 -20.33 55.15 -10.52
N GLU A 49 -19.71 54.07 -10.99
CA GLU A 49 -20.35 52.75 -11.06
C GLU A 49 -20.61 52.19 -9.64
N TYR A 50 -19.63 52.29 -8.74
CA TYR A 50 -19.80 51.87 -7.35
C TYR A 50 -20.85 52.72 -6.61
N GLU A 51 -20.86 54.03 -6.83
CA GLU A 51 -21.83 54.96 -6.24
C GLU A 51 -23.25 54.65 -6.70
N SER A 52 -23.43 54.29 -7.97
CA SER A 52 -24.71 53.79 -8.50
C SER A 52 -25.18 52.54 -7.77
N PHE A 53 -24.30 51.55 -7.54
CA PHE A 53 -24.61 50.38 -6.72
C PHE A 53 -24.92 50.74 -5.27
N PHE A 54 -24.13 51.65 -4.68
CA PHE A 54 -24.31 52.08 -3.29
C PHE A 54 -25.68 52.71 -3.06
N ASN A 55 -26.07 53.66 -3.91
CA ASN A 55 -27.36 54.33 -3.81
C ASN A 55 -28.52 53.37 -4.04
N LYS A 56 -28.40 52.47 -5.02
CA LYS A 56 -29.40 51.42 -5.29
C LYS A 56 -29.61 50.52 -4.06
N PHE A 57 -28.53 50.02 -3.45
CA PHE A 57 -28.65 49.13 -2.30
C PHE A 57 -29.05 49.87 -1.00
N LEU A 58 -28.73 51.16 -0.90
CA LEU A 58 -29.26 52.02 0.15
C LEU A 58 -30.78 52.14 0.07
N GLU A 59 -31.33 52.40 -1.13
CA GLU A 59 -32.77 52.39 -1.36
C GLU A 59 -33.38 51.01 -1.04
N GLU A 60 -32.78 49.91 -1.54
CA GLU A 60 -33.23 48.54 -1.22
C GLU A 60 -33.27 48.28 0.29
N SER A 61 -32.25 48.71 1.05
CA SER A 61 -32.20 48.57 2.51
C SER A 61 -33.30 49.35 3.23
N TYR A 62 -33.62 50.56 2.74
CA TYR A 62 -34.65 51.42 3.32
C TYR A 62 -36.06 50.87 3.07
N TYR A 63 -36.36 50.41 1.85
CA TYR A 63 -37.68 49.88 1.51
C TYR A 63 -37.93 48.47 2.09
N SER A 64 -36.90 47.62 2.16
CA SER A 64 -37.03 46.28 2.76
C SER A 64 -37.35 46.31 4.26
N THR A 65 -36.86 47.31 5.01
CA THR A 65 -37.26 47.53 6.41
C THR A 65 -38.70 48.00 6.60
N ARG A 66 -39.34 48.55 5.55
CA ARG A 66 -40.68 49.14 5.61
C ARG A 66 -41.79 48.16 5.26
N ASP A 67 -41.54 47.23 4.34
CA ASP A 67 -42.57 46.32 3.79
C ASP A 67 -42.61 44.91 4.40
N LYS A 68 -41.79 44.60 5.41
CA LYS A 68 -41.70 43.25 6.05
C LYS A 68 -41.51 42.08 5.07
N SER A 69 -41.10 42.33 3.82
CA SER A 69 -40.95 41.31 2.76
C SER A 69 -39.54 40.70 2.72
N SER A 70 -38.83 40.67 3.85
CA SER A 70 -37.42 40.26 3.91
C SER A 70 -37.19 38.75 3.75
N THR A 71 -38.23 37.97 3.46
CA THR A 71 -38.20 36.50 3.51
C THR A 71 -37.60 35.81 2.29
N ASP A 72 -37.36 36.50 1.17
CA ASP A 72 -36.92 35.86 -0.09
C ASP A 72 -35.58 36.35 -0.66
N ILE A 73 -34.79 37.13 0.08
CA ILE A 73 -33.48 37.58 -0.41
C ILE A 73 -32.42 36.51 -0.09
N PRO A 74 -31.69 35.98 -1.10
CA PRO A 74 -30.61 34.99 -0.88
C PRO A 74 -29.60 35.50 0.14
N ILE A 75 -29.04 34.59 0.94
CA ILE A 75 -27.96 34.89 1.89
C ILE A 75 -26.82 35.57 1.10
N PRO A 76 -26.44 36.81 1.45
CA PRO A 76 -25.33 37.49 0.81
C PRO A 76 -24.01 36.76 1.11
N ASP A 77 -23.09 36.74 0.16
CA ASP A 77 -21.76 36.18 0.39
C ASP A 77 -20.93 37.14 1.27
N ILE A 78 -20.90 36.86 2.57
CA ILE A 78 -20.26 37.73 3.57
C ILE A 78 -18.73 37.70 3.53
N ARG A 79 -18.09 36.85 2.71
CA ARG A 79 -16.62 36.71 2.69
C ARG A 79 -15.93 38.03 2.34
N GLY A 80 -16.53 38.85 1.48
CA GLY A 80 -16.07 40.22 1.21
C GLY A 80 -16.11 41.11 2.45
N CYS A 81 -17.16 41.02 3.26
CA CYS A 81 -17.28 41.78 4.50
C CYS A 81 -16.23 41.33 5.54
N ILE A 82 -15.93 40.03 5.62
CA ILE A 82 -14.88 39.48 6.50
C ILE A 82 -13.51 40.02 6.07
N LEU A 83 -13.17 39.98 4.77
CA LEU A 83 -11.92 40.54 4.25
C LEU A 83 -11.80 42.05 4.55
N SER A 84 -12.89 42.80 4.37
CA SER A 84 -12.99 44.22 4.74
C SER A 84 -12.67 44.44 6.23
N ASN A 85 -13.21 43.61 7.12
CA ASN A 85 -12.95 43.70 8.56
C ASN A 85 -11.49 43.43 8.91
N VAL A 86 -10.86 42.42 8.29
CA VAL A 86 -9.44 42.10 8.47
C VAL A 86 -8.55 43.25 7.99
N ILE A 87 -8.79 43.79 6.79
CA ILE A 87 -8.02 44.93 6.24
C ILE A 87 -8.13 46.18 7.15
N ASN A 88 -9.28 46.38 7.78
CA ASN A 88 -9.50 47.48 8.71
C ASN A 88 -9.06 47.18 10.16
N GLY A 89 -8.41 46.03 10.41
CA GLY A 89 -7.85 45.66 11.71
C GLY A 89 -8.87 45.37 12.80
N LYS A 90 -10.11 44.98 12.44
CA LYS A 90 -11.11 44.54 13.43
C LYS A 90 -10.71 43.17 14.01
N SER A 91 -11.05 42.89 15.26
CA SER A 91 -10.90 41.54 15.83
C SER A 91 -11.95 40.57 15.28
N ALA A 92 -11.69 39.26 15.39
CA ALA A 92 -12.61 38.21 14.98
C ALA A 92 -13.95 38.31 15.74
N GLU A 93 -13.93 38.56 17.05
CA GLU A 93 -15.14 38.71 17.87
C GLU A 93 -15.99 39.89 17.42
N LYS A 94 -15.33 41.01 17.08
CA LYS A 94 -16.04 42.21 16.64
C LYS A 94 -16.59 42.05 15.23
N SER A 95 -15.84 41.39 14.34
CA SER A 95 -16.26 41.06 12.98
C SER A 95 -17.55 40.25 12.98
N ILE A 96 -17.60 39.13 13.72
CA ILE A 96 -18.80 38.27 13.77
C ILE A 96 -20.00 38.98 14.40
N GLU A 97 -19.79 39.77 15.47
CA GLU A 97 -20.85 40.55 16.10
C GLU A 97 -21.45 41.57 15.12
N ASP A 98 -20.61 42.33 14.43
CA ASP A 98 -21.03 43.34 13.47
C ASP A 98 -21.76 42.71 12.26
N LEU A 99 -21.28 41.56 11.79
CA LEU A 99 -21.90 40.82 10.70
C LEU A 99 -23.27 40.28 11.09
N CYS A 100 -23.39 39.66 12.27
CA CYS A 100 -24.67 39.19 12.81
C CYS A 100 -25.66 40.34 13.00
N ASN A 101 -25.17 41.52 13.39
CA ASN A 101 -26.00 42.72 13.51
C ASN A 101 -26.44 43.28 12.15
N ALA A 102 -25.57 43.25 11.13
CA ALA A 102 -25.92 43.71 9.79
C ALA A 102 -26.89 42.78 9.08
N PHE A 103 -26.77 41.47 9.31
CA PHE A 103 -27.57 40.43 8.66
C PHE A 103 -28.43 39.66 9.67
N LYS A 104 -29.10 40.34 10.60
CA LYS A 104 -29.88 39.74 11.72
C LYS A 104 -30.90 38.67 11.32
N HIS A 105 -31.36 38.69 10.08
CA HIS A 105 -32.33 37.74 9.55
C HIS A 105 -31.69 36.49 8.92
N HIS A 106 -30.36 36.46 8.80
CA HIS A 106 -29.59 35.35 8.25
C HIS A 106 -28.71 34.75 9.34
N LYS A 107 -28.74 33.43 9.48
CA LYS A 107 -27.86 32.73 10.42
C LYS A 107 -26.44 32.71 9.84
N ILE A 108 -25.53 33.43 10.48
CA ILE A 108 -24.10 33.38 10.14
C ILE A 108 -23.46 32.19 10.86
N ASP A 109 -22.76 31.36 10.09
CA ASP A 109 -21.99 30.24 10.63
C ASP A 109 -20.69 30.76 11.24
N LYS A 110 -20.52 30.55 12.55
CA LYS A 110 -19.33 31.00 13.27
C LYS A 110 -18.07 30.24 12.83
N GLU A 111 -18.18 28.95 12.52
CA GLU A 111 -17.02 28.13 12.11
C GLU A 111 -16.55 28.55 10.72
N ASP A 112 -17.47 28.81 9.79
CA ASP A 112 -17.13 29.34 8.46
C ASP A 112 -16.54 30.76 8.56
N HIS A 113 -17.11 31.63 9.40
CA HIS A 113 -16.52 32.94 9.70
C HIS A 113 -15.09 32.84 10.23
N ASP A 114 -14.87 32.05 11.28
CA ASP A 114 -13.57 31.92 11.94
C ASP A 114 -12.53 31.34 10.97
N TYR A 115 -12.93 30.41 10.10
CA TYR A 115 -12.11 29.89 9.01
C TYR A 115 -11.68 31.01 8.05
N TRP A 116 -12.63 31.75 7.47
CA TRP A 116 -12.31 32.80 6.50
C TRP A 116 -11.54 33.96 7.12
N PHE A 117 -11.89 34.37 8.33
CA PHE A 117 -11.21 35.43 9.06
C PHE A 117 -9.74 35.11 9.25
N LYS A 118 -9.43 33.93 9.82
CA LYS A 118 -8.05 33.46 10.00
C LYS A 118 -7.31 33.33 8.67
N ARG A 119 -7.99 32.89 7.61
CA ARG A 119 -7.40 32.78 6.27
C ARG A 119 -6.98 34.14 5.72
N PHE A 120 -7.86 35.13 5.77
CA PHE A 120 -7.55 36.50 5.32
C PHE A 120 -6.47 37.16 6.19
N GLU A 121 -6.48 36.93 7.50
CA GLU A 121 -5.44 37.42 8.42
C GLU A 121 -4.05 36.89 8.07
N ASN A 122 -3.96 35.64 7.61
CA ASN A 122 -2.72 35.04 7.12
C ASN A 122 -2.37 35.43 5.66
N GLY A 123 -3.10 36.36 5.05
CA GLY A 123 -2.85 36.86 3.70
C GLY A 123 -3.34 35.95 2.56
N HIS A 124 -4.12 34.90 2.86
CA HIS A 124 -4.73 34.06 1.82
C HIS A 124 -6.03 34.69 1.29
N LEU A 125 -6.39 34.39 0.05
CA LEU A 125 -7.61 34.89 -0.60
C LEU A 125 -8.76 33.85 -0.58
N PHE A 126 -9.79 34.07 -1.42
CA PHE A 126 -11.06 33.33 -1.50
C PHE A 126 -10.96 31.84 -1.90
N ASN A 127 -9.77 31.27 -2.06
CA ASN A 127 -9.59 29.88 -2.44
C ASN A 127 -9.77 28.96 -1.24
N ARG A 128 -10.86 28.21 -1.12
CA ARG A 128 -11.00 27.27 0.01
C ARG A 128 -9.93 26.18 -0.07
N VAL A 129 -9.21 25.94 1.03
CA VAL A 129 -8.33 24.77 1.13
C VAL A 129 -9.19 23.56 1.38
N MET A 130 -9.09 22.59 0.49
CA MET A 130 -9.75 21.31 0.51
C MET A 130 -8.78 20.23 0.97
N PHE A 131 -9.32 19.08 1.40
CA PHE A 131 -8.49 17.93 1.73
C PHE A 131 -7.58 17.50 0.57
N SER A 132 -8.03 17.69 -0.69
CA SER A 132 -7.24 17.44 -1.90
C SER A 132 -6.02 18.34 -2.08
N ASP A 133 -5.93 19.44 -1.32
CA ASP A 133 -4.84 20.40 -1.43
C ASP A 133 -3.66 20.05 -0.51
N PHE A 134 -3.76 18.97 0.26
CA PHE A 134 -2.61 18.44 1.00
C PHE A 134 -1.48 18.07 0.03
N PRO A 135 -0.22 18.32 0.42
CA PRO A 135 0.94 17.82 -0.31
C PRO A 135 0.94 16.28 -0.44
N GLU A 136 1.56 15.76 -1.51
CA GLU A 136 1.63 14.32 -1.79
C GLU A 136 2.29 13.51 -0.67
N ASP A 137 3.27 14.08 0.04
CA ASP A 137 3.97 13.46 1.18
C ASP A 137 3.04 13.28 2.39
N VAL A 138 2.14 14.24 2.64
CA VAL A 138 1.11 14.11 3.68
C VAL A 138 0.15 12.96 3.32
N PHE A 139 -0.25 12.84 2.06
CA PHE A 139 -1.06 11.70 1.61
C PHE A 139 -0.32 10.38 1.71
N ALA A 140 0.97 10.34 1.41
CA ALA A 140 1.81 9.16 1.59
C ALA A 140 1.86 8.72 3.06
N GLU A 141 1.97 9.67 4.01
CA GLU A 141 1.93 9.38 5.44
C GLU A 141 0.55 8.85 5.88
N ILE A 142 -0.54 9.45 5.40
CA ILE A 142 -1.91 8.98 5.67
C ILE A 142 -2.10 7.57 5.14
N VAL A 143 -1.75 7.31 3.87
CA VAL A 143 -1.84 6.00 3.23
C VAL A 143 -0.99 4.97 3.97
N GLY A 144 0.21 5.34 4.41
CA GLY A 144 1.10 4.46 5.19
C GLY A 144 0.52 4.04 6.54
N LYS A 145 -0.39 4.83 7.12
CA LYS A 145 -1.11 4.51 8.37
C LYS A 145 -2.44 3.77 8.15
N CYS A 146 -2.89 3.63 6.90
CA CYS A 146 -4.15 2.95 6.60
C CYS A 146 -3.99 1.42 6.64
N ASP A 147 -5.02 0.72 7.11
CA ASP A 147 -5.22 -0.67 6.72
C ASP A 147 -5.76 -0.76 5.29
N ILE A 148 -5.79 -1.98 4.73
CA ILE A 148 -6.19 -2.19 3.33
C ILE A 148 -7.65 -1.74 3.06
N LYS A 149 -8.54 -1.88 4.06
CA LYS A 149 -9.95 -1.49 3.94
C LYS A 149 -10.10 0.04 3.92
N SER A 150 -9.41 0.72 4.83
CA SER A 150 -9.37 2.18 4.94
C SER A 150 -8.72 2.82 3.72
N TYR A 151 -7.68 2.18 3.15
CA TYR A 151 -7.08 2.58 1.88
C TYR A 151 -8.12 2.61 0.74
N PHE A 152 -8.90 1.53 0.57
CA PHE A 152 -9.95 1.49 -0.45
C PHE A 152 -11.10 2.47 -0.16
N ASN A 153 -11.45 2.68 1.12
CA ASN A 153 -12.45 3.69 1.50
C ASN A 153 -11.97 5.10 1.12
N LEU A 154 -10.71 5.44 1.42
CA LEU A 154 -10.11 6.74 1.11
C LEU A 154 -10.11 6.99 -0.40
N ARG A 155 -9.79 5.96 -1.19
CA ARG A 155 -9.88 5.98 -2.65
C ARG A 155 -11.30 6.23 -3.19
N ASN A 156 -12.34 5.95 -2.41
CA ASN A 156 -13.74 6.10 -2.82
C ASN A 156 -14.38 7.42 -2.40
N VAL A 157 -13.66 8.29 -1.66
CA VAL A 157 -14.19 9.59 -1.21
C VAL A 157 -14.40 10.57 -2.38
N SER A 158 -13.42 10.70 -3.28
CA SER A 158 -13.54 11.60 -4.45
C SER A 158 -12.61 11.19 -5.59
N PHE A 159 -12.90 11.67 -6.80
CA PHE A 159 -12.07 11.43 -7.98
C PHE A 159 -10.65 12.01 -7.81
N GLY A 160 -10.51 13.23 -7.29
CA GLY A 160 -9.20 13.85 -7.09
C GLY A 160 -8.35 13.06 -6.09
N LEU A 161 -8.94 12.67 -4.96
CA LEU A 161 -8.23 11.88 -3.95
C LEU A 161 -7.85 10.49 -4.48
N ARG A 162 -8.73 9.85 -5.25
CA ARG A 162 -8.44 8.59 -5.95
C ARG A 162 -7.22 8.72 -6.86
N THR A 163 -7.15 9.78 -7.67
CA THR A 163 -6.04 10.01 -8.60
C THR A 163 -4.70 10.14 -7.88
N ILE A 164 -4.69 10.77 -6.70
CA ILE A 164 -3.48 10.91 -5.87
C ILE A 164 -3.11 9.55 -5.25
N ILE A 165 -4.07 8.87 -4.60
CA ILE A 165 -3.85 7.59 -3.91
C ILE A 165 -3.37 6.50 -4.86
N ASP A 166 -3.92 6.43 -6.07
CA ASP A 166 -3.53 5.42 -7.07
C ASP A 166 -2.07 5.55 -7.52
N GLN A 167 -1.43 6.70 -7.27
CA GLN A 167 -0.02 6.94 -7.53
C GLN A 167 0.87 6.61 -6.33
N LEU A 168 0.31 6.36 -5.16
CA LEU A 168 1.06 6.03 -3.94
C LEU A 168 1.26 4.52 -3.79
N ALA A 169 2.22 4.12 -2.96
CA ALA A 169 2.39 2.72 -2.60
C ALA A 169 1.21 2.29 -1.72
N PRO A 170 0.50 1.20 -2.07
CA PRO A 170 -0.59 0.71 -1.24
C PRO A 170 -0.01 0.15 0.08
N PRO A 171 -0.74 0.21 1.20
CA PRO A 171 -0.31 -0.34 2.49
C PRO A 171 -0.48 -1.87 2.49
N CYS A 172 0.16 -2.54 1.53
CA CYS A 172 0.10 -3.97 1.29
C CYS A 172 1.50 -4.54 1.38
N THR A 173 1.75 -5.33 2.41
CA THR A 173 3.04 -5.97 2.65
C THR A 173 3.00 -7.48 2.42
N ALA A 174 1.82 -8.08 2.45
CA ALA A 174 1.65 -9.51 2.30
C ALA A 174 0.42 -9.85 1.46
N ILE A 175 0.60 -10.75 0.49
CA ILE A 175 -0.48 -11.39 -0.26
C ILE A 175 -0.38 -12.89 -0.01
N GLU A 176 -1.50 -13.49 0.36
CA GLU A 176 -1.64 -14.94 0.52
C GLU A 176 -2.77 -15.43 -0.39
N VAL A 177 -2.47 -16.48 -1.14
CA VAL A 177 -3.41 -17.12 -2.05
C VAL A 177 -3.52 -18.58 -1.70
N THR A 178 -4.76 -19.06 -1.61
CA THR A 178 -5.05 -20.45 -1.33
C THR A 178 -6.02 -21.00 -2.38
N CYS A 179 -5.65 -22.10 -3.02
CA CYS A 179 -6.46 -22.84 -3.96
C CYS A 179 -6.85 -24.19 -3.35
N GLY A 180 -8.14 -24.41 -3.12
CA GLY A 180 -8.70 -25.70 -2.69
C GLY A 180 -9.63 -26.29 -3.74
N HIS A 181 -10.21 -27.47 -3.47
CA HIS A 181 -11.20 -28.11 -4.35
C HIS A 181 -12.35 -27.18 -4.74
N THR A 182 -12.79 -26.38 -3.77
CA THR A 182 -14.05 -25.66 -3.89
C THR A 182 -13.87 -24.17 -4.21
N GLY A 183 -12.62 -23.69 -4.37
CA GLY A 183 -12.43 -22.27 -4.60
C GLY A 183 -11.01 -21.70 -4.45
N ILE A 184 -10.94 -20.38 -4.67
CA ILE A 184 -9.76 -19.53 -4.49
C ILE A 184 -10.03 -18.51 -3.39
N LYS A 185 -9.06 -18.34 -2.50
CA LYS A 185 -9.07 -17.32 -1.45
C LYS A 185 -7.83 -16.43 -1.57
N PHE A 186 -8.04 -15.12 -1.52
CA PHE A 186 -7.01 -14.09 -1.47
C PHE A 186 -7.09 -13.33 -0.15
N LEU A 187 -6.00 -13.35 0.60
CA LEU A 187 -5.82 -12.53 1.79
C LEU A 187 -4.75 -11.46 1.52
N VAL A 188 -5.00 -10.26 2.01
CA VAL A 188 -4.06 -9.14 1.98
C VAL A 188 -3.81 -8.70 3.42
N ASN A 189 -2.55 -8.73 3.86
CA ASN A 189 -2.19 -8.49 5.27
C ASN A 189 -3.11 -9.24 6.25
N ARG A 190 -3.37 -10.54 5.99
CA ARG A 190 -4.27 -11.43 6.76
C ARG A 190 -5.77 -11.09 6.72
N SER A 191 -6.17 -10.08 5.96
CA SER A 191 -7.58 -9.74 5.75
C SER A 191 -8.09 -10.36 4.45
N VAL A 192 -9.26 -11.01 4.47
CA VAL A 192 -9.86 -11.59 3.27
C VAL A 192 -10.27 -10.48 2.31
N LEU A 193 -9.66 -10.46 1.12
CA LEU A 193 -9.97 -9.47 0.07
C LEU A 193 -10.83 -10.07 -1.04
N ALA A 194 -10.60 -11.33 -1.38
CA ALA A 194 -11.43 -12.10 -2.31
C ALA A 194 -11.55 -13.53 -1.81
N ASP A 195 -12.73 -14.10 -1.98
CA ASP A 195 -13.00 -15.50 -1.66
C ASP A 195 -14.11 -15.98 -2.58
N SER A 196 -13.82 -16.95 -3.42
CA SER A 196 -14.80 -17.47 -4.37
C SER A 196 -16.05 -18.02 -3.68
N HIS A 197 -15.94 -18.49 -2.43
CA HIS A 197 -17.10 -18.97 -1.67
C HIS A 197 -18.04 -17.85 -1.23
N PHE A 198 -17.50 -16.69 -0.82
CA PHE A 198 -18.32 -15.53 -0.46
C PHE A 198 -18.92 -14.84 -1.70
N LEU A 199 -18.36 -15.09 -2.88
CA LEU A 199 -18.91 -14.63 -4.16
C LEU A 199 -20.08 -15.51 -4.65
N GLU A 200 -20.36 -16.65 -4.00
CA GLU A 200 -21.46 -17.55 -4.35
C GLU A 200 -22.74 -17.29 -3.53
N LYS A 201 -23.76 -16.77 -4.22
CA LYS A 201 -25.16 -17.03 -3.90
C LYS A 201 -25.89 -17.75 -5.05
N ALA A 202 -25.17 -18.39 -5.99
CA ALA A 202 -25.79 -19.08 -7.11
C ALA A 202 -24.98 -20.30 -7.59
N ASN A 203 -25.63 -21.45 -7.59
CA ASN A 203 -25.35 -22.71 -8.29
C ASN A 203 -23.92 -23.29 -8.26
N ARG A 204 -23.81 -24.39 -7.50
CA ARG A 204 -22.64 -25.29 -7.32
C ARG A 204 -22.01 -25.87 -8.59
N ASN A 205 -22.51 -25.54 -9.78
CA ASN A 205 -22.11 -26.19 -11.01
C ASN A 205 -21.19 -25.33 -11.91
N GLN A 206 -20.94 -24.04 -11.58
CA GLN A 206 -20.01 -23.19 -12.34
C GLN A 206 -19.28 -22.12 -11.48
N PRO A 207 -18.43 -22.52 -10.50
CA PRO A 207 -17.72 -21.57 -9.63
C PRO A 207 -16.72 -20.68 -10.39
N MET A 208 -16.07 -21.21 -11.43
CA MET A 208 -14.92 -20.58 -12.11
C MET A 208 -15.30 -19.39 -12.99
N GLU A 209 -16.24 -19.55 -13.91
CA GLU A 209 -16.69 -18.43 -14.77
C GLU A 209 -17.25 -17.28 -13.92
N ALA A 210 -17.90 -17.61 -12.80
CA ALA A 210 -18.41 -16.63 -11.86
C ALA A 210 -17.26 -15.89 -11.14
N PHE A 211 -16.19 -16.59 -10.74
CA PHE A 211 -15.02 -15.96 -10.13
C PHE A 211 -14.31 -15.02 -11.11
N GLU A 212 -14.01 -15.46 -12.33
CA GLU A 212 -13.35 -14.60 -13.34
C GLU A 212 -14.18 -13.35 -13.68
N LYS A 213 -15.51 -13.50 -13.80
CA LYS A 213 -16.45 -12.39 -13.99
C LYS A 213 -16.60 -11.49 -12.76
N ARG A 214 -16.18 -11.95 -11.57
CA ARG A 214 -16.35 -11.26 -10.27
C ARG A 214 -15.04 -11.06 -9.52
N ILE A 215 -13.88 -11.12 -10.19
CA ILE A 215 -12.61 -10.77 -9.58
C ILE A 215 -12.80 -9.39 -8.95
N PRO A 216 -12.63 -9.25 -7.63
CA PRO A 216 -12.90 -7.97 -6.99
C PRO A 216 -12.08 -6.87 -7.64
N GLU A 217 -12.74 -5.77 -8.00
CA GLU A 217 -12.07 -4.60 -8.60
C GLU A 217 -10.91 -4.15 -7.70
N SER A 218 -11.10 -4.21 -6.37
CA SER A 218 -10.08 -3.96 -5.35
C SER A 218 -8.81 -4.79 -5.54
N LEU A 219 -8.93 -6.10 -5.81
CA LEU A 219 -7.80 -7.00 -6.04
C LEU A 219 -7.07 -6.63 -7.35
N THR A 220 -7.83 -6.38 -8.41
CA THR A 220 -7.27 -5.97 -9.71
C THR A 220 -6.51 -4.63 -9.60
N LEU A 221 -7.07 -3.66 -8.88
CA LEU A 221 -6.45 -2.37 -8.63
C LEU A 221 -5.16 -2.50 -7.82
N LEU A 222 -5.16 -3.35 -6.80
CA LEU A 222 -4.00 -3.58 -5.96
C LEU A 222 -2.84 -4.16 -6.78
N LEU A 223 -3.09 -5.20 -7.58
CA LEU A 223 -2.09 -5.88 -8.40
C LEU A 223 -1.57 -5.00 -9.56
N ARG A 224 -2.37 -4.04 -10.05
CA ARG A 224 -1.97 -3.07 -11.08
C ARG A 224 -1.12 -1.91 -10.54
N ASN A 225 -1.06 -1.72 -9.22
CA ASN A 225 -0.30 -0.61 -8.65
C ASN A 225 1.22 -0.82 -8.84
N ARG A 226 1.87 0.10 -9.55
CA ARG A 226 3.29 0.01 -9.92
C ARG A 226 4.26 0.13 -8.73
N LYS A 227 3.78 0.72 -7.62
CA LYS A 227 4.51 0.89 -6.37
C LYS A 227 4.23 -0.24 -5.37
N LEU A 228 3.45 -1.27 -5.74
CA LEU A 228 3.29 -2.46 -4.91
C LEU A 228 4.66 -3.12 -4.68
N ARG A 229 4.98 -3.35 -3.41
CA ARG A 229 6.19 -4.00 -2.92
C ARG A 229 5.80 -4.91 -1.76
N LEU A 230 5.87 -6.21 -1.98
CA LEU A 230 5.51 -7.20 -0.97
C LEU A 230 6.75 -7.59 -0.17
N LYS A 231 6.59 -7.71 1.14
CA LYS A 231 7.55 -8.42 1.99
C LYS A 231 7.35 -9.93 1.88
N TYR A 232 6.09 -10.35 1.81
CA TYR A 232 5.70 -11.76 1.77
C TYR A 232 4.70 -12.05 0.66
N PHE A 233 4.95 -13.10 -0.11
CA PHE A 233 3.97 -13.69 -1.03
C PHE A 233 3.82 -15.17 -0.70
N THR A 234 2.59 -15.59 -0.44
CA THR A 234 2.29 -16.97 -0.07
C THR A 234 1.30 -17.56 -1.05
N PHE A 235 1.58 -18.76 -1.54
CA PHE A 235 0.71 -19.50 -2.45
C PHE A 235 0.62 -20.96 -2.02
N TYR A 236 -0.60 -21.45 -1.77
CA TYR A 236 -0.84 -22.83 -1.39
C TYR A 236 -1.94 -23.46 -2.24
N SER A 237 -1.68 -24.67 -2.73
CA SER A 237 -2.70 -25.55 -3.28
C SER A 237 -2.79 -26.84 -2.47
N PHE A 238 -3.99 -27.19 -2.00
CA PHE A 238 -4.18 -28.38 -1.15
C PHE A 238 -4.28 -29.69 -1.94
N TYR A 239 -4.52 -29.61 -3.25
CA TYR A 239 -4.82 -30.77 -4.09
C TYR A 239 -4.13 -30.65 -5.46
N SER A 240 -3.97 -31.79 -6.14
CA SER A 240 -3.34 -31.86 -7.48
C SER A 240 -4.34 -32.33 -8.55
N ASP A 241 -5.62 -32.06 -8.36
CA ASP A 241 -6.65 -32.38 -9.34
C ASP A 241 -6.76 -31.32 -10.45
N GLN A 242 -7.52 -31.67 -11.49
CA GLN A 242 -7.68 -30.81 -12.67
C GLN A 242 -8.35 -29.48 -12.35
N GLU A 243 -9.26 -29.44 -11.37
CA GLU A 243 -9.96 -28.22 -10.94
C GLU A 243 -9.00 -27.25 -10.27
N THR A 244 -8.17 -27.76 -9.35
CA THR A 244 -7.15 -26.99 -8.65
C THR A 244 -6.12 -26.42 -9.61
N HIS A 245 -5.67 -27.20 -10.58
CA HIS A 245 -4.76 -26.72 -11.63
C HIS A 245 -5.39 -25.58 -12.47
N SER A 246 -6.70 -25.64 -12.72
CA SER A 246 -7.44 -24.56 -13.37
C SER A 246 -7.45 -23.28 -12.50
N TYR A 247 -7.69 -23.42 -11.19
CA TYR A 247 -7.64 -22.29 -10.26
C TYR A 247 -6.25 -21.62 -10.22
N ILE A 248 -5.18 -22.42 -10.18
CA ILE A 248 -3.80 -21.93 -10.21
C ILE A 248 -3.56 -21.11 -11.50
N LYS A 249 -3.99 -21.61 -12.66
CA LYS A 249 -3.89 -20.87 -13.94
C LYS A 249 -4.62 -19.53 -13.91
N THR A 250 -5.83 -19.48 -13.36
CA THR A 250 -6.58 -18.21 -13.21
C THR A 250 -5.81 -17.23 -12.32
N VAL A 251 -5.21 -17.69 -11.22
CA VAL A 251 -4.36 -16.83 -10.39
C VAL A 251 -3.13 -16.34 -11.17
N ILE A 252 -2.42 -17.23 -11.87
CA ILE A 252 -1.26 -16.85 -12.69
C ILE A 252 -1.65 -15.77 -13.72
N ASN A 253 -2.78 -15.96 -14.41
CA ASN A 253 -3.30 -14.98 -15.37
C ASN A 253 -3.61 -13.64 -14.70
N LEU A 254 -4.21 -13.65 -13.51
CA LEU A 254 -4.50 -12.45 -12.73
C LEU A 254 -3.22 -11.72 -12.31
N LEU A 255 -2.22 -12.43 -11.79
CA LEU A 255 -0.92 -11.86 -11.41
C LEU A 255 -0.19 -11.28 -12.64
N ASN A 256 -0.29 -11.96 -13.79
CA ASN A 256 0.32 -11.51 -15.05
C ASN A 256 -0.45 -10.37 -15.75
N SER A 257 -1.72 -10.14 -15.42
CA SER A 257 -2.55 -9.08 -16.02
C SER A 257 -1.98 -7.67 -15.83
N SER A 258 -1.07 -7.48 -14.87
CA SER A 258 -0.40 -6.22 -14.56
C SER A 258 0.71 -5.83 -15.57
N SER A 259 1.01 -6.67 -16.58
CA SER A 259 2.14 -6.53 -17.54
C SER A 259 3.54 -6.49 -16.90
N ARG A 260 3.64 -6.54 -15.57
CA ARG A 260 4.87 -6.43 -14.79
C ARG A 260 4.90 -7.52 -13.73
N LYS A 261 6.10 -8.02 -13.46
CA LYS A 261 6.36 -8.95 -12.37
C LYS A 261 6.20 -8.27 -11.00
N ILE A 262 5.72 -9.02 -10.03
CA ILE A 262 5.47 -8.58 -8.67
C ILE A 262 6.80 -8.51 -7.92
N TYR A 263 7.01 -7.39 -7.24
CA TYR A 263 8.18 -7.19 -6.39
C TYR A 263 7.88 -7.83 -5.04
N VAL A 264 8.69 -8.81 -4.67
CA VAL A 264 8.56 -9.56 -3.43
C VAL A 264 9.94 -9.87 -2.86
N GLU A 265 10.08 -9.80 -1.54
CA GLU A 265 11.28 -10.18 -0.79
C GLU A 265 11.28 -11.67 -0.42
N ASN A 266 10.17 -12.20 0.10
CA ASN A 266 10.06 -13.59 0.54
C ASN A 266 8.86 -14.27 -0.11
N CYS A 267 9.05 -15.43 -0.73
CA CYS A 267 7.94 -16.24 -1.23
C CYS A 267 7.84 -17.59 -0.52
N SER A 268 6.61 -18.02 -0.25
CA SER A 268 6.25 -19.34 0.25
C SER A 268 5.32 -20.00 -0.75
N ILE A 269 5.71 -21.14 -1.33
CA ILE A 269 4.92 -21.80 -2.36
C ILE A 269 4.76 -23.28 -2.02
N GLY A 270 3.51 -23.75 -1.97
CA GLY A 270 3.18 -25.16 -1.89
C GLY A 270 2.24 -25.56 -3.02
N VAL A 271 2.76 -26.30 -4.00
CA VAL A 271 2.03 -26.76 -5.19
C VAL A 271 2.40 -28.18 -5.57
N GLY A 272 1.48 -28.87 -6.25
CA GLY A 272 1.65 -30.29 -6.59
C GLY A 272 2.34 -30.60 -7.92
N SER A 273 2.67 -29.59 -8.73
CA SER A 273 3.29 -29.78 -10.05
C SER A 273 4.44 -28.79 -10.30
N THR A 274 5.38 -29.21 -11.15
CA THR A 274 6.54 -28.39 -11.51
C THR A 274 6.11 -27.18 -12.35
N GLU A 275 5.14 -27.38 -13.25
CA GLU A 275 4.61 -26.37 -14.15
C GLU A 275 3.92 -25.24 -13.38
N ASP A 276 3.17 -25.59 -12.33
CA ASP A 276 2.50 -24.61 -11.46
C ASP A 276 3.52 -23.80 -10.65
N LEU A 277 4.55 -24.45 -10.09
CA LEU A 277 5.61 -23.78 -9.35
C LEU A 277 6.36 -22.77 -10.24
N ILE A 278 6.73 -23.21 -11.44
CA ILE A 278 7.37 -22.34 -12.44
C ILE A 278 6.45 -21.18 -12.80
N GLY A 279 5.16 -21.44 -13.04
CA GLY A 279 4.17 -20.41 -13.39
C GLY A 279 4.05 -19.33 -12.32
N ILE A 280 3.99 -19.71 -11.04
CA ILE A 280 3.93 -18.77 -9.93
C ILE A 280 5.25 -18.00 -9.77
N LEU A 281 6.40 -18.68 -9.78
CA LEU A 281 7.72 -18.03 -9.68
C LEU A 281 7.97 -17.04 -10.84
N GLN A 282 7.44 -17.33 -12.04
CA GLN A 282 7.55 -16.44 -13.20
C GLN A 282 6.83 -15.10 -13.00
N CYS A 283 5.77 -15.05 -12.19
CA CYS A 283 5.08 -13.82 -11.82
C CYS A 283 5.92 -12.93 -10.89
N LEU A 284 6.94 -13.48 -10.21
CA LEU A 284 7.77 -12.78 -9.24
C LEU A 284 9.02 -12.17 -9.88
N LYS A 285 9.41 -10.98 -9.44
CA LYS A 285 10.60 -10.28 -9.93
C LYS A 285 11.87 -10.92 -9.34
N PRO A 286 12.79 -11.45 -10.16
CA PRO A 286 13.98 -12.17 -9.67
C PRO A 286 14.85 -11.37 -8.69
N GLY A 287 15.26 -10.16 -9.08
CA GLY A 287 16.25 -9.39 -8.31
C GLY A 287 15.74 -8.74 -7.02
N THR A 288 14.48 -8.96 -6.63
CA THR A 288 13.99 -8.58 -5.29
C THR A 288 13.74 -9.78 -4.40
N LEU A 289 13.64 -10.99 -4.97
CA LEU A 289 13.33 -12.20 -4.23
C LEU A 289 14.58 -12.65 -3.47
N GLU A 290 14.54 -12.53 -2.16
CA GLU A 290 15.63 -12.89 -1.26
C GLU A 290 15.48 -14.30 -0.71
N LYS A 291 14.26 -14.70 -0.31
CA LYS A 291 13.99 -16.04 0.26
C LYS A 291 12.92 -16.79 -0.52
N ILE A 292 13.21 -18.05 -0.83
CA ILE A 292 12.27 -19.02 -1.38
C ILE A 292 12.00 -20.07 -0.32
N TYR A 293 10.74 -20.23 0.07
CA TYR A 293 10.27 -21.32 0.91
C TYR A 293 9.33 -22.23 0.10
N LEU A 294 9.61 -23.52 0.11
CA LEU A 294 8.85 -24.55 -0.60
C LEU A 294 8.26 -25.52 0.45
N THR A 295 6.95 -25.71 0.46
CA THR A 295 6.26 -26.61 1.44
C THR A 295 5.19 -27.52 0.80
N GLY A 296 5.04 -28.75 1.30
CA GLY A 296 4.25 -29.83 0.70
C GLY A 296 5.10 -30.95 0.07
N HIS A 297 4.46 -31.88 -0.64
CA HIS A 297 5.14 -33.07 -1.17
C HIS A 297 5.93 -32.79 -2.48
N PHE A 298 7.14 -32.22 -2.38
CA PHE A 298 8.02 -31.92 -3.54
C PHE A 298 8.70 -33.13 -4.16
N ALA A 299 8.50 -34.34 -3.63
CA ALA A 299 9.04 -35.56 -4.23
C ALA A 299 8.67 -35.75 -5.73
N ARG A 300 7.60 -35.06 -6.20
CA ARG A 300 7.13 -35.10 -7.60
C ARG A 300 7.58 -33.91 -8.46
N ILE A 301 8.27 -32.94 -7.87
CA ILE A 301 8.70 -31.72 -8.56
C ILE A 301 10.08 -31.95 -9.17
N ASP A 302 10.19 -31.69 -10.47
CA ASP A 302 11.45 -31.77 -11.21
C ASP A 302 12.27 -30.50 -10.95
N ILE A 303 13.07 -30.55 -9.90
CA ILE A 303 13.91 -29.45 -9.44
C ILE A 303 14.88 -28.96 -10.52
N ASN A 304 15.30 -29.83 -11.46
CA ASN A 304 16.25 -29.47 -12.52
C ASN A 304 15.68 -28.41 -13.47
N LYS A 305 14.36 -28.32 -13.62
CA LYS A 305 13.73 -27.24 -14.39
C LYS A 305 13.70 -25.91 -13.64
N ILE A 306 13.74 -25.95 -12.31
CA ILE A 306 13.59 -24.78 -11.44
C ILE A 306 14.95 -24.12 -11.19
N VAL A 307 16.02 -24.91 -10.99
CA VAL A 307 17.38 -24.39 -10.75
C VAL A 307 17.89 -23.49 -11.87
N GLU A 308 17.37 -23.66 -13.09
CA GLU A 308 17.74 -22.82 -14.23
C GLU A 308 17.10 -21.43 -14.23
N MET A 309 16.07 -21.22 -13.42
CA MET A 309 15.34 -19.94 -13.34
C MET A 309 16.22 -18.83 -12.76
N VAL A 310 16.07 -17.63 -13.30
CA VAL A 310 16.76 -16.44 -12.80
C VAL A 310 16.32 -16.12 -11.36
N GLN A 311 15.06 -16.38 -11.01
CA GLN A 311 14.53 -16.25 -9.65
C GLN A 311 15.30 -17.13 -8.66
N TRP A 312 15.56 -18.38 -9.03
CA TRP A 312 16.32 -19.32 -8.21
C TRP A 312 17.77 -18.86 -8.02
N LYS A 313 18.44 -18.51 -9.13
CA LYS A 313 19.86 -18.11 -9.15
C LYS A 313 20.15 -16.79 -8.43
N GLN A 314 19.15 -15.92 -8.25
CA GLN A 314 19.31 -14.62 -7.59
C GLN A 314 18.85 -14.60 -6.13
N ALA A 315 18.07 -15.60 -5.71
CA ALA A 315 17.65 -15.72 -4.32
C ALA A 315 18.85 -16.04 -3.41
N LYS A 316 18.78 -15.55 -2.17
CA LYS A 316 19.83 -15.67 -1.15
C LYS A 316 19.58 -16.83 -0.20
N HIS A 317 18.32 -17.13 0.07
CA HIS A 317 17.91 -18.13 1.05
C HIS A 317 16.94 -19.12 0.43
N LEU A 318 17.19 -20.41 0.68
CA LEU A 318 16.29 -21.49 0.31
C LEU A 318 15.86 -22.22 1.58
N GLU A 319 14.56 -22.41 1.74
CA GLU A 319 13.97 -23.30 2.73
C GLU A 319 13.03 -24.26 1.99
N SER A 320 13.10 -25.56 2.28
CA SER A 320 12.25 -26.53 1.60
C SER A 320 11.90 -27.71 2.49
N GLU A 321 10.64 -28.09 2.46
CA GLU A 321 10.16 -29.37 2.99
C GLU A 321 10.23 -30.43 1.89
N ASP A 322 10.54 -31.69 2.25
CA ASP A 322 10.54 -32.84 1.34
C ASP A 322 11.35 -32.62 0.03
N LEU A 323 12.46 -31.87 0.07
CA LEU A 323 13.20 -31.49 -1.13
C LEU A 323 13.97 -32.67 -1.71
N VAL A 324 13.81 -32.94 -3.00
CA VAL A 324 14.80 -33.72 -3.76
C VAL A 324 15.97 -32.80 -4.09
N LEU A 325 17.13 -33.04 -3.48
CA LEU A 325 18.30 -32.19 -3.68
C LEU A 325 18.73 -32.19 -5.16
N PRO A 326 18.85 -31.00 -5.80
CA PRO A 326 19.52 -30.90 -7.09
C PRO A 326 21.02 -31.15 -6.89
N SER A 327 21.77 -31.20 -8.00
CA SER A 327 23.25 -31.14 -7.91
C SER A 327 23.66 -29.97 -7.03
N ILE A 328 24.57 -30.25 -6.08
CA ILE A 328 25.02 -29.29 -5.07
C ILE A 328 25.49 -27.98 -5.69
N GLU A 329 26.06 -28.02 -6.89
CA GLU A 329 26.51 -26.80 -7.58
C GLU A 329 25.40 -25.76 -7.76
N HIS A 330 24.14 -26.20 -7.88
CA HIS A 330 22.96 -25.33 -8.00
C HIS A 330 22.46 -24.78 -6.66
N LEU A 331 23.12 -25.13 -5.55
CA LEU A 331 22.81 -24.66 -4.19
C LEU A 331 23.89 -23.74 -3.63
N LEU A 332 25.11 -23.79 -4.18
CA LEU A 332 26.27 -23.07 -3.63
C LEU A 332 26.14 -21.54 -3.68
N HIS A 333 25.28 -20.99 -4.54
CA HIS A 333 25.06 -19.54 -4.61
C HIS A 333 24.20 -18.99 -3.47
N PHE A 334 23.44 -19.85 -2.79
CA PHE A 334 22.65 -19.45 -1.63
C PHE A 334 23.55 -19.16 -0.42
N SER A 335 23.17 -18.14 0.35
CA SER A 335 23.75 -17.85 1.65
C SER A 335 23.31 -18.86 2.70
N THR A 336 22.02 -19.18 2.73
CA THR A 336 21.48 -20.21 3.62
C THR A 336 20.60 -21.19 2.86
N VAL A 337 20.74 -22.47 3.21
CA VAL A 337 19.85 -23.53 2.72
C VAL A 337 19.36 -24.33 3.93
N GLU A 338 18.05 -24.48 4.06
CA GLU A 338 17.40 -25.30 5.07
C GLU A 338 16.50 -26.30 4.35
N ALA A 339 16.80 -27.59 4.43
CA ALA A 339 16.04 -28.60 3.71
C ALA A 339 15.70 -29.76 4.64
N SER A 340 14.43 -30.14 4.71
CA SER A 340 14.05 -31.49 5.13
C SER A 340 13.99 -32.37 3.89
N VAL A 341 14.63 -33.55 3.96
CA VAL A 341 14.82 -34.40 2.79
C VAL A 341 14.25 -35.79 3.05
N VAL A 342 13.41 -36.25 2.12
CA VAL A 342 12.73 -37.56 2.17
C VAL A 342 13.73 -38.73 2.08
N SER A 343 14.86 -38.52 1.42
CA SER A 343 15.94 -39.51 1.30
C SER A 343 17.27 -38.82 0.97
N SER A 344 17.96 -38.27 1.96
CA SER A 344 19.33 -37.79 1.75
C SER A 344 20.27 -38.97 1.84
N SER A 345 21.09 -39.19 0.82
CA SER A 345 22.14 -40.20 0.91
C SER A 345 23.38 -39.63 1.61
N LEU A 346 24.17 -40.50 2.24
CA LEU A 346 25.52 -40.16 2.72
C LEU A 346 26.37 -39.47 1.64
N GLU A 347 26.19 -39.89 0.39
CA GLU A 347 26.88 -39.35 -0.79
C GLU A 347 26.56 -37.86 -1.00
N ASP A 348 25.30 -37.44 -0.83
CA ASP A 348 24.90 -36.03 -1.01
C ASP A 348 25.59 -35.12 0.01
N VAL A 349 25.69 -35.56 1.27
CA VAL A 349 26.37 -34.84 2.35
C VAL A 349 27.88 -34.74 2.08
N ILE A 350 28.50 -35.81 1.60
CA ILE A 350 29.92 -35.82 1.23
C ILE A 350 30.16 -34.87 0.04
N GLN A 351 29.37 -34.99 -1.03
CA GLN A 351 29.47 -34.13 -2.20
C GLN A 351 29.31 -32.65 -1.83
N LEU A 352 28.41 -32.34 -0.88
CA LEU A 352 28.25 -31.00 -0.35
C LEU A 352 29.52 -30.47 0.32
N CYS A 353 30.08 -31.24 1.25
CA CYS A 353 31.30 -30.86 1.96
C CYS A 353 32.48 -30.69 0.98
N GLU A 354 32.62 -31.60 0.01
CA GLU A 354 33.65 -31.51 -1.01
C GLU A 354 33.47 -30.29 -1.93
N ALA A 355 32.25 -30.01 -2.38
CA ALA A 355 31.96 -28.89 -3.27
C ALA A 355 32.23 -27.54 -2.59
N LEU A 356 31.84 -27.40 -1.32
CA LEU A 356 32.14 -26.21 -0.50
C LEU A 356 33.65 -26.02 -0.29
N SER A 357 34.39 -27.12 -0.15
CA SER A 357 35.85 -27.10 0.04
C SER A 357 36.62 -26.80 -1.26
N LYS A 358 36.19 -27.40 -2.38
CA LYS A 358 36.88 -27.30 -3.68
C LYS A 358 36.54 -26.02 -4.44
N SER A 359 35.36 -25.43 -4.20
CA SER A 359 34.86 -24.26 -4.94
C SER A 359 34.49 -23.08 -4.04
N PRO A 360 35.42 -22.54 -3.21
CA PRO A 360 35.12 -21.45 -2.29
C PRO A 360 34.66 -20.16 -3.01
N SER A 361 35.08 -19.97 -4.28
CA SER A 361 34.65 -18.84 -5.11
C SER A 361 33.19 -18.93 -5.57
N LYS A 362 32.59 -20.12 -5.62
CA LYS A 362 31.14 -20.29 -5.90
C LYS A 362 30.29 -20.09 -4.63
N ALA A 363 30.86 -20.40 -3.47
CA ALA A 363 30.22 -20.34 -2.14
C ALA A 363 30.66 -19.11 -1.31
N ILE A 364 30.94 -17.98 -1.97
CA ILE A 364 31.44 -16.76 -1.31
C ILE A 364 30.46 -16.30 -0.22
N ASN A 365 29.17 -16.29 -0.55
CA ASN A 365 28.11 -15.81 0.34
C ASN A 365 27.59 -16.88 1.30
N PHE A 366 28.12 -18.11 1.25
CA PHE A 366 27.67 -19.22 2.08
C PHE A 366 27.87 -18.92 3.56
N GLU A 367 26.78 -19.05 4.32
CA GLU A 367 26.74 -18.90 5.78
C GLU A 367 26.44 -20.25 6.44
N SER A 368 25.38 -20.94 6.01
CA SER A 368 25.02 -22.24 6.58
C SER A 368 24.17 -23.12 5.67
N PHE A 369 24.32 -24.43 5.83
CA PHE A 369 23.45 -25.46 5.27
C PHE A 369 22.88 -26.31 6.41
N THR A 370 21.57 -26.44 6.49
CA THR A 370 20.89 -27.30 7.47
C THR A 370 20.11 -28.36 6.70
N LEU A 371 20.33 -29.61 7.09
CA LEU A 371 19.69 -30.78 6.53
C LEU A 371 18.97 -31.54 7.64
N GLU A 372 17.67 -31.72 7.49
CA GLU A 372 16.89 -32.60 8.35
C GLU A 372 16.63 -33.91 7.62
N THR A 373 17.00 -35.03 8.26
CA THR A 373 16.96 -36.36 7.66
C THR A 373 16.28 -37.32 8.62
N GLU A 374 15.61 -38.35 8.11
CA GLU A 374 15.23 -39.48 8.95
C GLU A 374 16.48 -40.15 9.53
N SER A 375 16.42 -40.56 10.80
CA SER A 375 17.56 -41.13 11.52
C SER A 375 17.81 -42.55 11.02
N GLU A 376 18.51 -42.68 9.90
CA GLU A 376 19.23 -43.91 9.65
C GLU A 376 20.35 -44.01 10.69
N THR A 377 20.39 -45.13 11.41
CA THR A 377 21.18 -45.35 12.63
C THR A 377 22.71 -45.28 12.45
N GLN A 378 23.21 -44.81 11.30
CA GLN A 378 24.63 -44.83 10.94
C GLN A 378 25.16 -43.57 10.21
N MET A 379 24.32 -42.58 9.85
CA MET A 379 24.80 -41.45 9.03
C MET A 379 25.83 -40.57 9.75
N ASP A 380 25.65 -40.29 11.05
CA ASP A 380 26.63 -39.58 11.88
C ASP A 380 28.03 -40.25 11.81
N THR A 381 28.07 -41.54 12.14
CA THR A 381 29.30 -42.33 12.18
C THR A 381 29.97 -42.41 10.81
N ALA A 382 29.16 -42.60 9.76
CA ALA A 382 29.66 -42.68 8.39
C ALA A 382 30.26 -41.34 7.93
N VAL A 383 29.55 -40.22 8.11
CA VAL A 383 30.05 -38.87 7.77
C VAL A 383 31.33 -38.55 8.55
N LYS A 384 31.36 -38.86 9.85
CA LYS A 384 32.56 -38.71 10.70
C LYS A 384 33.77 -39.46 10.15
N SER A 385 33.56 -40.72 9.75
CA SER A 385 34.65 -41.57 9.24
C SER A 385 35.15 -41.13 7.87
N VAL A 386 34.25 -40.80 6.93
CA VAL A 386 34.61 -40.47 5.55
C VAL A 386 35.29 -39.10 5.46
N LEU A 387 34.78 -38.10 6.19
CA LEU A 387 35.34 -36.74 6.18
C LEU A 387 36.48 -36.55 7.19
N ASN A 388 36.83 -37.59 7.96
CA ASN A 388 37.86 -37.56 8.99
C ASN A 388 37.69 -36.40 9.99
N LEU A 389 36.44 -36.21 10.45
CA LEU A 389 36.03 -35.07 11.27
C LEU A 389 36.80 -35.02 12.61
N GLN A 390 37.26 -33.83 13.00
CA GLN A 390 37.99 -33.63 14.27
C GLN A 390 37.05 -33.06 15.34
N PRO A 391 37.04 -33.62 16.57
CA PRO A 391 36.19 -33.11 17.63
C PRO A 391 36.60 -31.70 18.06
N THR A 392 35.62 -30.86 18.38
CA THR A 392 35.84 -29.54 18.97
C THR A 392 35.60 -29.56 20.48
N ALA A 393 35.64 -28.40 21.15
CA ALA A 393 35.29 -28.28 22.57
C ALA A 393 33.82 -28.66 22.85
N SER A 394 32.95 -28.57 21.84
CA SER A 394 31.55 -28.96 21.93
C SER A 394 31.37 -30.39 21.39
N PRO A 395 30.76 -31.32 22.14
CA PRO A 395 30.68 -32.74 21.77
C PRO A 395 29.83 -33.02 20.52
N GLN A 396 29.02 -32.06 20.10
CA GLN A 396 28.14 -32.15 18.93
C GLN A 396 28.73 -31.48 17.68
N ILE A 397 29.87 -30.78 17.81
CA ILE A 397 30.47 -29.97 16.75
C ILE A 397 31.82 -30.55 16.39
N TYR A 398 32.05 -30.70 15.09
CA TYR A 398 33.27 -31.25 14.53
C TYR A 398 33.81 -30.34 13.40
N SER A 399 35.13 -30.16 13.34
CA SER A 399 35.77 -29.43 12.25
C SER A 399 36.17 -30.35 11.10
N ILE A 400 35.97 -29.91 9.86
CA ILE A 400 36.45 -30.62 8.67
C ILE A 400 37.92 -30.25 8.42
N PRO A 401 38.86 -31.22 8.37
CA PRO A 401 40.28 -30.94 8.18
C PRO A 401 40.56 -30.10 6.94
N ASN A 402 41.50 -29.16 7.05
CA ASN A 402 41.95 -28.28 5.95
C ASN A 402 40.86 -27.35 5.38
N THR A 403 39.78 -27.11 6.13
CA THR A 403 38.73 -26.15 5.77
C THR A 403 38.41 -25.26 6.98
N ASN A 404 37.63 -24.19 6.75
CA ASN A 404 37.03 -23.40 7.81
C ASN A 404 35.59 -23.83 8.14
N LEU A 405 35.19 -25.03 7.72
CA LEU A 405 33.84 -25.54 7.90
C LEU A 405 33.75 -26.41 9.16
N VAL A 406 32.62 -26.29 9.84
CA VAL A 406 32.23 -27.14 10.96
C VAL A 406 30.91 -27.83 10.65
N ILE A 407 30.79 -29.06 11.12
CA ILE A 407 29.57 -29.86 11.07
C ILE A 407 29.07 -30.02 12.50
N GLN A 408 27.80 -29.70 12.70
CA GLN A 408 27.09 -29.91 13.95
C GLN A 408 25.99 -30.94 13.73
N PHE A 409 25.95 -31.94 14.60
CA PHE A 409 24.89 -32.94 14.64
C PHE A 409 23.97 -32.61 15.81
N GLU A 410 22.71 -32.30 15.52
CA GLU A 410 21.68 -32.05 16.52
C GLU A 410 20.65 -33.19 16.49
N CYS A 411 20.22 -33.60 17.67
CA CYS A 411 19.05 -34.44 17.85
C CYS A 411 17.92 -33.50 18.30
N PRO A 412 16.85 -33.31 17.52
CA PRO A 412 15.84 -32.31 17.84
C PRO A 412 15.13 -32.69 19.15
N TYR A 413 15.27 -31.82 20.16
CA TYR A 413 14.46 -31.89 21.36
C TYR A 413 13.07 -31.34 21.04
N ARG A 414 12.19 -32.23 20.53
CA ARG A 414 10.74 -32.30 20.78
C ARG A 414 9.98 -32.81 19.53
N TRP A 415 9.17 -33.85 19.78
CA TRP A 415 8.09 -34.41 18.94
C TRP A 415 8.41 -35.49 17.90
N ASN A 416 9.66 -35.73 17.47
CA ASN A 416 9.96 -36.86 16.58
C ASN A 416 11.35 -37.46 16.87
N TRP A 417 11.38 -38.67 17.44
CA TRP A 417 12.62 -39.35 17.89
C TRP A 417 13.46 -39.94 16.75
N ASN A 418 12.97 -39.84 15.51
CA ASN A 418 13.57 -40.43 14.33
C ASN A 418 14.12 -39.38 13.35
N LEU A 419 14.38 -38.14 13.78
CA LEU A 419 14.98 -37.11 12.93
C LEU A 419 16.38 -36.78 13.43
N GLN A 420 17.31 -36.64 12.50
CA GLN A 420 18.65 -36.13 12.72
C GLN A 420 18.81 -34.82 11.96
N VAL A 421 19.37 -33.81 12.62
CA VAL A 421 19.67 -32.53 11.98
C VAL A 421 21.18 -32.41 11.82
N LEU A 422 21.62 -32.20 10.58
CA LEU A 422 23.00 -31.94 10.22
C LEU A 422 23.12 -30.49 9.77
N LYS A 423 23.99 -29.73 10.44
CA LYS A 423 24.23 -28.33 10.12
C LYS A 423 25.70 -28.11 9.76
N ILE A 424 25.95 -27.51 8.61
CA ILE A 424 27.28 -27.14 8.12
C ILE A 424 27.37 -25.62 8.09
N TYR A 425 28.42 -25.04 8.66
CA TYR A 425 28.63 -23.58 8.66
C TYR A 425 30.12 -23.23 8.78
N LYS A 426 30.46 -21.97 8.50
CA LYS A 426 31.83 -21.45 8.66
C LYS A 426 32.10 -21.15 10.15
N ASN A 427 33.26 -21.59 10.64
CA ASN A 427 33.76 -21.28 11.98
C ASN A 427 34.34 -19.87 12.09
#